data_AF-A0A7S2UIV9-F1
#
_entry.id   AF-A0A7S2UIV9-F1
#
_cell.length_a   1.000
_cell.length_b   1.000
_cell.length_c   1.000
_cell.angle_alpha   90.00
_cell.angle_beta   90.00
_cell.angle_gamma   90.00
#
_symmetry.space_group_name_H-M   'P 1'
#
loop_
_entity.id
_entity.type
_entity.pdbx_description
1 polymer ?
#
loop_
_entity_poly.entity_id
_entity_poly.type
_entity_poly.pdbx_seq_one_letter_code
_entity_poly.pdbx_strand_id
1 'polypeptide(L)'
;SIMAQPGASSVFFGGSVAYNTKKAKKLLLDDDELHKRLLSASSKHNNTVLSGSSSSSEADAYIGSKLDWTAQTSVAFCKALDTDFCIAEGGAAGPTFRPKGLETGFAAIAIAGRGPDGTVKLLK
;
A
#
# COMPACT_ATOMS: atom_id res chain seq x y z
N SER A 1 14.58 4.80 -12.57
CA SER A 1 14.53 3.55 -11.78
C SER A 1 15.66 3.56 -10.76
N ILE A 2 15.42 3.13 -9.51
CA ILE A 2 16.47 3.05 -8.48
C ILE A 2 17.62 2.13 -8.92
N MET A 3 17.28 1.02 -9.59
CA MET A 3 18.26 0.07 -10.13
C MET A 3 19.06 0.60 -11.32
N ALA A 4 18.66 1.72 -11.92
CA ALA A 4 19.41 2.33 -13.02
C ALA A 4 20.61 3.16 -12.52
N GLN A 5 20.74 3.38 -11.21
CA GLN A 5 21.86 4.11 -10.64
C GLN A 5 23.06 3.17 -10.42
N PRO A 6 24.26 3.51 -10.91
CA PRO A 6 25.48 2.80 -10.55
C PRO A 6 25.64 2.70 -9.04
N GLY A 7 25.95 1.51 -8.54
CA GLY A 7 26.07 1.26 -7.10
C GLY A 7 24.75 1.03 -6.37
N ALA A 8 23.59 0.98 -7.04
CA ALA A 8 22.30 0.72 -6.37
C ALA A 8 22.28 -0.55 -5.52
N SER A 9 23.10 -1.56 -5.84
CA SER A 9 23.24 -2.79 -5.06
C SER A 9 23.77 -2.58 -3.64
N SER A 10 24.37 -1.43 -3.31
CA SER A 10 24.82 -1.14 -1.94
C SER A 10 23.71 -0.63 -1.03
N VAL A 11 22.56 -0.21 -1.59
CA VAL A 11 21.46 0.43 -0.85
C VAL A 11 20.09 -0.16 -1.15
N PHE A 12 19.89 -0.79 -2.31
CA PHE A 12 18.62 -1.38 -2.73
C PHE A 12 18.64 -2.89 -2.53
N PHE A 13 17.84 -3.35 -1.57
CA PHE A 13 17.69 -4.78 -1.29
C PHE A 13 16.81 -5.49 -2.32
N GLY A 14 15.62 -4.94 -2.60
CA GLY A 14 14.64 -5.57 -3.49
C GLY A 14 13.23 -5.01 -3.28
N GLY A 15 12.26 -5.66 -3.92
CA GLY A 15 10.85 -5.27 -3.82
C GLY A 15 9.94 -6.23 -4.57
N SER A 16 8.65 -5.91 -4.59
CA SER A 16 7.62 -6.69 -5.26
C SER A 16 6.63 -5.78 -5.98
N VAL A 17 6.04 -6.28 -7.06
CA VAL A 17 5.00 -5.57 -7.84
C VAL A 17 3.77 -6.45 -7.90
N ALA A 18 2.65 -5.94 -7.38
CA ALA A 18 1.38 -6.67 -7.29
C ALA A 18 0.21 -5.80 -7.75
N TYR A 19 -0.34 -6.08 -8.95
CA TYR A 19 -1.49 -5.35 -9.49
C TYR A 19 -2.85 -5.82 -8.95
N ASN A 20 -2.91 -7.04 -8.43
CA ASN A 20 -4.14 -7.64 -7.92
C ASN A 20 -3.90 -8.27 -6.55
N THR A 21 -4.08 -7.47 -5.51
CA THR A 21 -3.89 -7.87 -4.10
C THR A 21 -4.62 -9.16 -3.75
N LYS A 22 -5.84 -9.39 -4.28
CA LYS A 22 -6.62 -10.63 -4.03
C LYS A 22 -5.94 -11.90 -4.53
N LYS A 23 -5.13 -11.79 -5.59
CA LYS A 23 -4.45 -12.93 -6.22
C LYS A 23 -2.94 -12.93 -5.98
N ALA A 24 -2.41 -11.88 -5.35
CA ALA A 24 -0.98 -11.63 -5.25
C ALA A 24 -0.39 -11.98 -3.88
N LYS A 25 -1.05 -12.84 -3.08
CA LYS A 25 -0.56 -13.26 -1.75
C LYS A 25 0.94 -13.63 -1.78
N LYS A 26 1.35 -14.49 -2.72
CA LYS A 26 2.75 -14.93 -2.87
C LYS A 26 3.73 -13.79 -3.15
N LEU A 27 3.27 -12.70 -3.76
CA LEU A 27 4.03 -11.49 -4.04
C LEU A 27 3.98 -10.49 -2.87
N LEU A 28 3.10 -10.72 -1.89
CA LEU A 28 2.92 -9.94 -0.68
C LEU A 28 3.44 -10.74 0.52
N LEU A 29 4.70 -11.17 0.43
CA LEU A 29 5.43 -11.93 1.45
C LEU A 29 4.88 -13.35 1.74
N ASP A 30 3.90 -13.80 0.96
CA ASP A 30 3.12 -15.02 1.23
C ASP A 30 2.51 -15.06 2.66
N ASP A 31 2.28 -13.88 3.24
CA ASP A 31 1.77 -13.70 4.60
C ASP A 31 0.23 -13.69 4.59
N ASP A 32 -0.37 -14.71 5.20
CA ASP A 32 -1.83 -14.84 5.30
C ASP A 32 -2.49 -13.75 6.13
N GLU A 33 -1.85 -13.29 7.21
CA GLU A 33 -2.41 -12.27 8.09
C GLU A 33 -2.35 -10.90 7.43
N LEU A 34 -1.25 -10.57 6.76
CA LEU A 34 -1.17 -9.37 5.93
C LEU A 34 -2.24 -9.40 4.83
N HIS A 35 -2.34 -10.52 4.10
CA HIS A 35 -3.30 -10.64 3.01
C HIS A 35 -4.75 -10.49 3.50
N LYS A 36 -5.13 -11.16 4.59
CA LYS A 36 -6.46 -10.99 5.22
C LYS A 36 -6.72 -9.56 5.64
N ARG A 37 -5.75 -8.88 6.28
CA ARG A 37 -5.88 -7.49 6.69
C ARG A 37 -6.15 -6.58 5.52
N LEU A 38 -5.36 -6.69 4.44
CA LEU A 38 -5.55 -5.91 3.21
C LEU A 38 -6.94 -6.14 2.60
N LEU A 39 -7.41 -7.39 2.54
CA LEU A 39 -8.75 -7.69 2.02
C LEU A 39 -9.90 -7.21 2.92
N SER A 40 -9.70 -7.25 4.23
CA SER A 40 -10.69 -6.80 5.22
C SER A 40 -10.85 -5.27 5.21
N ALA A 41 -9.76 -4.53 4.96
CA ALA A 41 -9.78 -3.07 4.88
C ALA A 41 -10.66 -2.59 3.72
N SER A 42 -10.58 -3.24 2.55
CA SER A 42 -11.49 -2.94 1.44
C SER A 42 -12.95 -3.30 1.74
N SER A 43 -13.20 -4.31 2.57
CA SER A 43 -14.56 -4.73 2.92
C SER A 43 -15.21 -3.78 3.94
N LYS A 44 -14.43 -3.26 4.90
CA LYS A 44 -14.90 -2.26 5.86
C LYS A 44 -15.32 -0.96 5.16
N HIS A 45 -14.56 -0.50 4.17
CA HIS A 45 -14.91 0.70 3.38
C HIS A 45 -16.13 0.51 2.47
N ASN A 46 -16.35 -0.70 1.93
CA ASN A 46 -17.53 -0.97 1.11
C ASN A 46 -18.83 -0.99 1.92
N ASN A 47 -18.79 -1.43 3.18
CA ASN A 47 -19.99 -1.48 4.03
C ASN A 47 -20.44 -0.09 4.52
N THR A 48 -19.51 0.85 4.73
CA THR A 48 -19.85 2.22 5.15
C THR A 48 -20.61 3.01 4.08
N VAL A 49 -20.38 2.72 2.80
CA VAL A 49 -21.11 3.34 1.68
C VAL A 49 -22.57 2.85 1.60
N LEU A 50 -22.86 1.65 2.12
CA LEU A 50 -24.20 1.05 2.13
C LEU A 50 -25.04 1.41 3.37
N SER A 51 -24.41 1.78 4.48
CA SER A 51 -25.08 2.26 5.70
C SER A 51 -25.14 3.79 5.71
N GLY A 52 -26.25 4.37 5.23
CA GLY A 52 -26.42 5.80 4.95
C GLY A 52 -26.35 6.78 6.14
N SER A 53 -25.18 6.91 6.77
CA SER A 53 -24.88 8.00 7.71
C SER A 53 -23.50 8.61 7.41
N SER A 54 -23.51 9.90 7.05
CA SER A 54 -22.39 10.78 6.67
C SER A 54 -21.66 10.48 5.35
N SER A 55 -22.11 11.14 4.27
CA SER A 55 -21.36 11.87 3.22
C SER A 55 -19.93 11.46 2.75
N SER A 56 -19.40 10.27 2.99
CA SER A 56 -18.11 9.88 2.42
C SER A 56 -18.30 9.48 0.96
N SER A 57 -17.68 10.20 0.04
CA SER A 57 -17.77 9.90 -1.39
C SER A 57 -17.08 8.56 -1.72
N GLU A 58 -17.44 7.94 -2.85
CA GLU A 58 -16.72 6.76 -3.37
C GLU A 58 -15.20 7.04 -3.50
N ALA A 59 -14.86 8.29 -3.80
CA ALA A 59 -13.50 8.80 -3.80
C ALA A 59 -12.82 8.68 -2.43
N ASP A 60 -13.44 9.18 -1.36
CA ASP A 60 -12.86 9.14 -0.01
C ASP A 60 -12.65 7.70 0.47
N ALA A 61 -13.59 6.81 0.17
CA ALA A 61 -13.48 5.38 0.51
C ALA A 61 -12.30 4.72 -0.24
N TYR A 62 -12.12 5.04 -1.52
CA TYR A 62 -11.00 4.53 -2.31
C TYR A 62 -9.66 5.07 -1.81
N ILE A 63 -9.57 6.39 -1.55
CA ILE A 63 -8.36 7.04 -1.01
C ILE A 63 -7.99 6.40 0.33
N GLY A 64 -8.94 6.30 1.25
CA GLY A 64 -8.73 5.70 2.58
C GLY A 64 -8.23 4.27 2.48
N SER A 65 -8.87 3.43 1.65
CA SER A 65 -8.43 2.05 1.45
C SER A 65 -7.02 1.97 0.86
N LYS A 66 -6.63 2.86 -0.05
CA LYS A 66 -5.29 2.85 -0.66
C LYS A 66 -4.21 3.32 0.30
N LEU A 67 -4.48 4.36 1.10
CA LEU A 67 -3.58 4.82 2.15
C LEU A 67 -3.33 3.74 3.21
N ASP A 68 -4.39 3.06 3.66
CA ASP A 68 -4.26 1.96 4.62
C ASP A 68 -3.47 0.78 4.03
N TRP A 69 -3.75 0.41 2.77
CA TRP A 69 -3.03 -0.66 2.08
C TRP A 69 -1.53 -0.39 1.95
N THR A 70 -1.16 0.80 1.49
CA THR A 70 0.25 1.15 1.28
C THR A 70 0.97 1.26 2.62
N ALA A 71 0.33 1.82 3.65
CA ALA A 71 0.91 1.90 4.99
C ALA A 71 1.16 0.51 5.62
N GLN A 72 0.21 -0.41 5.51
CA GLN A 72 0.40 -1.77 6.03
C GLN A 72 1.47 -2.53 5.24
N THR A 73 1.48 -2.37 3.92
CA THR A 73 2.45 -3.04 3.04
C THR A 73 3.88 -2.55 3.31
N SER A 74 4.10 -1.23 3.42
CA SER A 74 5.44 -0.68 3.69
C SER A 74 6.00 -1.16 5.03
N VAL A 75 5.18 -1.16 6.09
CA VAL A 75 5.58 -1.66 7.41
C VAL A 75 5.89 -3.16 7.36
N ALA A 76 5.06 -3.97 6.70
CA ALA A 76 5.27 -5.41 6.60
C ALA A 76 6.56 -5.75 5.84
N PHE A 77 6.79 -5.13 4.69
CA PHE A 77 8.00 -5.34 3.89
C PHE A 77 9.26 -4.86 4.62
N CYS A 78 9.23 -3.68 5.26
CA CYS A 78 10.37 -3.18 6.02
C CYS A 78 10.78 -4.13 7.15
N LYS A 79 9.80 -4.76 7.82
CA LYS A 79 10.06 -5.79 8.83
C LYS A 79 10.59 -7.09 8.23
N ALA A 80 9.90 -7.61 7.21
CA ALA A 80 10.19 -8.94 6.67
C ALA A 80 11.52 -9.02 5.90
N LEU A 81 11.90 -7.93 5.24
CA LEU A 81 13.14 -7.86 4.45
C LEU A 81 14.32 -7.28 5.24
N ASP A 82 14.10 -6.98 6.52
CA ASP A 82 15.08 -6.37 7.40
C ASP A 82 15.79 -5.12 6.84
N THR A 83 15.01 -4.23 6.22
CA THR A 83 15.53 -2.97 5.65
C THR A 83 15.34 -1.79 6.59
N ASP A 84 16.14 -0.74 6.38
CA ASP A 84 15.97 0.54 7.09
C ASP A 84 14.72 1.29 6.64
N PHE A 85 14.40 1.21 5.35
CA PHE A 85 13.25 1.87 4.75
C PHE A 85 12.52 0.93 3.80
N CYS A 86 11.20 1.14 3.69
CA CYS A 86 10.38 0.54 2.64
C CYS A 86 9.39 1.58 2.12
N ILE A 87 9.27 1.66 0.79
CA ILE A 87 8.30 2.50 0.10
C ILE A 87 7.27 1.59 -0.54
N ALA A 88 5.98 1.85 -0.29
CA ALA A 88 4.88 1.18 -0.95
C ALA A 88 4.00 2.21 -1.68
N GLU A 89 3.70 1.94 -2.93
CA GLU A 89 2.82 2.75 -3.78
C GLU A 89 1.62 1.90 -4.22
N GLY A 90 0.45 2.53 -4.25
CA GLY A 90 -0.74 1.96 -4.86
C GLY A 90 -1.65 3.05 -5.40
N GLY A 91 -2.24 2.82 -6.57
CA GLY A 91 -3.02 3.87 -7.21
C GLY A 91 -3.66 3.42 -8.52
N ALA A 92 -4.03 4.40 -9.33
CA ALA A 92 -4.52 4.19 -10.68
C ALA A 92 -3.97 5.28 -11.61
N ALA A 93 -3.00 4.88 -12.43
CA ALA A 93 -2.35 5.78 -13.39
C ALA A 93 -3.29 6.27 -14.50
N GLY A 94 -4.36 5.53 -14.83
CA GLY A 94 -5.26 5.82 -15.94
C GLY A 94 -4.91 5.04 -17.22
N PRO A 95 -5.54 5.36 -18.38
CA PRO A 95 -6.50 6.44 -18.57
C PRO A 95 -7.90 6.11 -18.05
N THR A 96 -8.17 4.85 -17.71
CA THR A 96 -9.45 4.43 -17.13
C THR A 96 -9.36 4.42 -15.61
N PHE A 97 -10.34 5.04 -14.96
CA PHE A 97 -10.49 4.97 -13.52
C PHE A 97 -11.95 4.77 -13.16
N ARG A 98 -12.22 3.79 -12.30
CA ARG A 98 -13.58 3.33 -11.99
C ARG A 98 -14.28 4.12 -10.88
N PRO A 99 -13.59 4.50 -9.78
CA PRO A 99 -14.23 5.24 -8.70
C PRO A 99 -14.75 6.59 -9.18
N LYS A 100 -16.03 6.89 -8.93
CA LYS A 100 -16.58 8.22 -9.24
C LYS A 100 -15.97 9.28 -8.33
N GLY A 101 -15.76 10.48 -8.89
CA GLY A 101 -15.23 11.63 -8.14
C GLY A 101 -13.72 11.60 -7.91
N LEU A 102 -13.01 10.69 -8.56
CA LEU A 102 -11.55 10.60 -8.54
C LEU A 102 -10.98 10.76 -9.95
N GLU A 103 -9.96 11.58 -10.08
CA GLU A 103 -9.25 11.79 -11.34
C GLU A 103 -8.18 10.69 -11.56
N THR A 104 -7.90 10.40 -12.83
CA THR A 104 -6.78 9.54 -13.22
C THR A 104 -5.45 10.11 -12.74
N GLY A 105 -4.48 9.26 -12.43
CA GLY A 105 -3.19 9.68 -11.90
C GLY A 105 -3.15 9.72 -10.36
N PHE A 106 -4.21 9.26 -9.69
CA PHE A 106 -4.18 9.06 -8.25
C PHE A 106 -3.11 8.05 -7.83
N ALA A 107 -2.28 8.42 -6.86
CA ALA A 107 -1.33 7.55 -6.19
C ALA A 107 -1.34 7.78 -4.67
N ALA A 108 -1.33 6.69 -3.91
CA ALA A 108 -1.08 6.68 -2.48
C ALA A 108 0.33 6.12 -2.26
N ILE A 109 1.17 6.84 -1.53
CA ILE A 109 2.54 6.44 -1.20
C ILE A 109 2.68 6.42 0.31
N ALA A 110 3.28 5.36 0.82
CA ALA A 110 3.61 5.21 2.24
C ALA A 110 5.07 4.82 2.40
N ILE A 111 5.72 5.39 3.41
CA ILE A 111 7.12 5.10 3.74
C ILE A 111 7.17 4.56 5.16
N ALA A 112 7.69 3.36 5.34
CA ALA A 112 8.05 2.83 6.65
C ALA A 112 9.55 2.99 6.89
N GLY A 113 9.93 3.22 8.13
CA GLY A 113 11.32 3.33 8.54
C GLY A 113 11.58 2.61 9.86
N ARG A 114 12.82 2.14 10.01
CA ARG A 114 13.35 1.49 11.21
C ARG A 114 14.03 2.51 12.10
N GLY A 115 13.60 2.57 13.35
CA GLY A 115 14.24 3.40 14.38
C GLY A 115 15.53 2.80 14.93
N PRO A 116 16.32 3.58 15.70
CA PRO A 116 17.52 3.08 16.37
C PRO A 116 17.26 1.93 17.37
N ASP A 117 16.03 1.83 17.87
CA ASP A 117 15.55 0.76 18.74
C ASP A 117 15.11 -0.50 17.97
N GLY A 118 15.28 -0.51 16.64
CA GLY A 118 14.84 -1.58 15.76
C GLY A 118 13.34 -1.55 15.44
N THR A 119 12.57 -0.62 16.04
CA THR A 119 11.13 -0.52 15.81
C THR A 119 10.83 0.00 14.41
N VAL A 120 10.05 -0.75 13.63
CA VAL A 120 9.56 -0.31 12.32
C VAL A 120 8.22 0.39 12.47
N LYS A 121 8.13 1.62 11.96
CA LYS A 121 6.92 2.45 11.98
C LYS A 121 6.71 3.18 10.66
N LEU A 122 5.47 3.59 10.41
CA LEU A 122 5.17 4.53 9.34
C LEU A 122 5.84 5.88 9.64
N LEU A 123 6.53 6.43 8.65
CA LEU A 123 7.10 7.77 8.72
C LEU A 123 6.03 8.79 8.31
N LYS A 124 5.94 9.88 9.08
CA LYS A 124 5.02 10.99 8.83
C LYS A 124 5.73 12.09 8.07
#